data_AF-A0AAJ0G3T9-F1
#
_entry.id   AF-A0AAJ0G3T9-F1
#
_cell.length_a   1.000
_cell.length_b   1.000
_cell.length_c   1.000
_cell.angle_alpha   90.00
_cell.angle_beta   90.00
_cell.angle_gamma   90.00
#
_symmetry.space_group_name_H-M   'P 1'
#
loop_
_entity.id
_entity.type
_entity.pdbx_description
1 polymer ?
#
loop_
_entity_poly.entity_id
_entity_poly.type
_entity_poly.pdbx_seq_one_letter_code
_entity_poly.pdbx_strand_id
1 'polypeptide(L)'
;MFEVSSDGSSFTNLVTATSYPTQPPIDTALALRNLGEIVEEDMFLLKPTSAGHRLVAYVCCFPSGFDPSEKLGKLLKDIHGPVPGYEKIGPSMERFFCKLEAGKPVKRTNTFLRCELQTLSRLARSQNILFNFKTYQYNIADIKAEGRGNEFADAIEGLKKGNVPDMWKYKGAPKWAVDVCKYLR
;
A
#
# COMPACT_ATOMS: atom_id res chain seq x y z
N MET A 1 -8.08 9.30 -18.78
CA MET A 1 -8.46 9.29 -17.34
C MET A 1 -8.43 10.69 -16.78
N PHE A 2 -7.42 11.50 -17.11
CA PHE A 2 -7.36 12.91 -16.73
C PHE A 2 -7.29 13.82 -17.96
N GLU A 3 -7.80 15.05 -17.85
CA GLU A 3 -7.71 16.10 -18.86
C GLU A 3 -7.29 17.42 -18.20
N VAL A 4 -6.31 18.11 -18.78
CA VAL A 4 -5.80 19.40 -18.25
C VAL A 4 -6.55 20.54 -18.93
N SER A 5 -6.90 21.59 -18.16
CA SER A 5 -7.54 22.79 -18.71
C SER A 5 -6.64 23.51 -19.71
N SER A 6 -7.22 24.27 -20.64
CA SER A 6 -6.47 24.96 -21.71
C SER A 6 -5.45 25.97 -21.19
N ASP A 7 -5.72 26.58 -20.04
CA ASP A 7 -4.82 27.51 -19.33
C ASP A 7 -3.83 26.80 -18.40
N GLY A 8 -3.91 25.47 -18.28
CA GLY A 8 -3.05 24.65 -17.43
C GLY A 8 -3.26 24.85 -15.93
N SER A 9 -4.30 25.57 -15.49
CA SER A 9 -4.53 25.89 -14.07
C SER A 9 -5.17 24.74 -13.29
N SER A 10 -5.83 23.82 -13.98
CA SER A 10 -6.53 22.69 -13.38
C SER A 10 -6.47 21.44 -14.25
N PHE A 11 -6.81 20.30 -13.66
CA PHE A 11 -7.05 19.06 -14.38
C PHE A 11 -8.27 18.35 -13.83
N THR A 12 -8.99 17.64 -14.69
CA THR A 12 -10.21 16.91 -14.35
C THR A 12 -9.97 15.43 -14.39
N ASN A 13 -10.31 14.74 -13.31
CA ASN A 13 -10.44 13.29 -13.30
C ASN A 13 -11.76 12.91 -13.97
N LEU A 14 -11.69 12.37 -15.18
CA LEU A 14 -12.85 12.01 -16.00
C LEU A 14 -13.63 10.83 -15.44
N VAL A 15 -13.05 10.06 -14.49
CA VAL A 15 -13.72 8.93 -13.85
C VAL A 15 -14.63 9.40 -12.72
N THR A 16 -14.17 10.36 -11.92
CA THR A 16 -14.95 10.91 -10.79
C THR A 16 -15.72 12.18 -11.16
N ALA A 17 -15.44 12.76 -12.33
CA ALA A 17 -15.89 14.08 -12.76
C ALA A 17 -15.47 15.22 -11.82
N THR A 18 -14.38 15.04 -11.06
CA THR A 18 -13.84 16.04 -10.13
C THR A 18 -12.66 16.78 -10.76
N SER A 19 -12.62 18.10 -10.62
CA SER A 19 -11.50 18.94 -11.04
C SER A 19 -10.61 19.36 -9.86
N TYR A 20 -9.30 19.37 -10.11
CA TYR A 20 -8.26 19.68 -9.13
C TYR A 20 -7.31 20.74 -9.69
N PRO A 21 -6.68 21.57 -8.84
CA PRO A 21 -5.69 22.53 -9.29
C PRO A 21 -4.38 21.83 -9.69
N THR A 22 -3.67 22.37 -10.69
CA THR A 22 -2.31 21.89 -11.05
C THR A 22 -1.23 22.41 -10.12
N GLN A 23 -1.52 23.44 -9.33
CA GLN A 23 -0.68 23.93 -8.26
C GLN A 23 -1.23 23.49 -6.90
N PRO A 24 -0.37 23.12 -5.94
CA PRO A 24 -0.82 22.71 -4.62
C PRO A 24 -1.53 23.87 -3.90
N PRO A 25 -2.69 23.63 -3.27
CA PRO A 25 -3.33 24.60 -2.39
C PRO A 25 -2.42 25.04 -1.24
N ILE A 26 -2.61 26.26 -0.73
CA ILE A 26 -1.90 26.76 0.46
C ILE A 26 -2.25 25.93 1.70
N ASP A 27 -3.51 25.47 1.80
CA ASP A 27 -3.93 24.56 2.86
C ASP A 27 -3.34 23.16 2.62
N THR A 28 -2.37 22.80 3.45
CA THR A 28 -1.71 21.49 3.42
C THR A 28 -2.68 20.32 3.58
N ALA A 29 -3.73 20.46 4.40
CA ALA A 29 -4.69 19.37 4.61
C ALA A 29 -5.52 19.14 3.33
N LEU A 30 -5.90 20.22 2.65
CA LEU A 30 -6.56 20.13 1.34
C LEU A 30 -5.61 19.56 0.28
N ALA A 31 -4.35 19.97 0.26
CA ALA A 31 -3.35 19.43 -0.67
C ALA A 31 -3.19 17.90 -0.51
N LEU A 32 -3.06 17.41 0.73
CA LEU A 32 -2.97 15.97 1.02
C LEU A 32 -4.26 15.23 0.69
N ARG A 33 -5.43 15.81 0.99
CA ARG A 33 -6.72 15.22 0.60
C ARG A 33 -6.83 15.05 -0.90
N ASN A 34 -6.51 16.09 -1.67
CA ASN A 34 -6.52 16.03 -3.13
C ASN A 34 -5.63 14.88 -3.61
N LEU A 35 -4.39 14.76 -3.11
CA LEU A 35 -3.50 13.66 -3.47
C LEU A 35 -4.11 12.28 -3.20
N GLY A 36 -4.73 12.09 -2.03
CA GLY A 36 -5.39 10.83 -1.68
C GLY A 36 -6.66 10.50 -2.46
N GLU A 37 -7.29 11.50 -3.09
CA GLU A 37 -8.45 11.30 -3.97
C GLU A 37 -8.02 11.07 -5.44
N ILE A 38 -6.84 11.57 -5.83
CA ILE A 38 -6.32 11.48 -7.19
C ILE A 38 -5.54 10.18 -7.41
N VAL A 39 -4.77 9.75 -6.39
CA VAL A 39 -3.81 8.66 -6.49
C VAL A 39 -4.20 7.55 -5.53
N GLU A 40 -4.12 6.30 -5.99
CA GLU A 40 -4.60 5.15 -5.24
C GLU A 40 -3.66 4.73 -4.09
N GLU A 41 -2.38 5.12 -4.16
CA GLU A 41 -1.36 4.71 -3.19
C GLU A 41 -1.38 5.53 -1.88
N ASP A 42 -1.09 4.85 -0.77
CA ASP A 42 -0.68 5.50 0.48
C ASP A 42 0.68 6.20 0.28
N MET A 43 0.77 7.45 0.73
CA MET A 43 1.93 8.32 0.53
C MET A 43 2.54 8.77 1.86
N PHE A 44 3.86 8.85 1.89
CA PHE A 44 4.63 9.37 3.03
C PHE A 44 5.66 10.37 2.52
N LEU A 45 5.61 11.60 3.04
CA LEU A 45 6.56 12.66 2.69
C LEU A 45 7.68 12.72 3.72
N LEU A 46 8.90 12.42 3.27
CA LEU A 46 10.10 12.43 4.10
C LEU A 46 10.93 13.67 3.81
N LYS A 47 11.21 14.46 4.85
CA LYS A 47 12.07 15.65 4.79
C LYS A 47 13.48 15.29 5.24
N PRO A 48 14.53 15.52 4.44
CA PRO A 48 15.92 15.39 4.90
C PRO A 48 16.21 16.36 6.06
N THR A 49 16.91 15.89 7.08
CA THR A 49 17.38 16.70 8.22
C THR A 49 18.82 16.31 8.56
N SER A 50 19.48 17.09 9.43
CA SER A 50 20.82 16.75 9.94
C SER A 50 20.87 15.43 10.72
N ALA A 51 19.73 14.97 11.26
CA ALA A 51 19.63 13.72 12.01
C ALA A 51 19.14 12.52 11.17
N GLY A 52 18.84 12.74 9.89
CA GLY A 52 18.27 11.75 8.95
C GLY A 52 16.92 12.18 8.37
N HIS A 53 16.28 11.31 7.60
CA HIS A 53 14.98 11.59 6.98
C HIS A 53 13.83 11.53 8.00
N ARG A 54 13.01 12.59 8.08
CA ARG A 54 11.87 12.71 9.00
C ARG A 54 10.55 12.65 8.26
N LEU A 55 9.59 11.89 8.79
CA LEU A 55 8.22 11.92 8.28
C LEU A 55 7.51 13.21 8.66
N VAL A 56 7.11 14.01 7.68
CA VAL A 56 6.48 15.33 7.89
C VAL A 56 5.04 15.42 7.43
N ALA A 57 4.60 14.52 6.55
CA ALA A 57 3.22 14.41 6.11
C ALA A 57 2.96 13.00 5.57
N TYR A 58 1.69 12.57 5.57
CA TYR A 58 1.28 11.31 4.96
C TYR A 58 -0.19 11.35 4.54
N VAL A 59 -0.54 10.45 3.63
CA VAL A 59 -1.91 10.00 3.34
C VAL A 59 -1.85 8.48 3.47
N CYS A 60 -2.51 7.90 4.47
CA CYS A 60 -2.44 6.46 4.70
C CYS A 60 -3.82 5.93 5.10
N CYS A 61 -4.52 5.38 4.12
CA CYS A 61 -5.87 4.87 4.28
C CYS A 61 -5.87 3.36 4.59
N PHE A 62 -4.81 2.64 4.21
CA PHE A 62 -4.75 1.18 4.32
C PHE A 62 -3.46 0.69 5.00
N PRO A 63 -3.14 1.15 6.23
CA PRO A 63 -1.90 0.78 6.90
C PRO A 63 -1.80 -0.73 7.18
N SER A 64 -0.61 -1.28 6.98
CA SER A 64 -0.32 -2.69 7.26
C SER A 64 0.08 -2.91 8.72
N GLY A 65 -0.89 -2.86 9.63
CA GLY A 65 -0.70 -3.27 11.03
C GLY A 65 0.02 -2.24 11.91
N PHE A 66 0.02 -0.96 11.54
CA PHE A 66 0.53 0.14 12.36
C PHE A 66 -0.43 1.34 12.33
N ASP A 67 -0.34 2.20 13.33
CA ASP A 67 -1.00 3.51 13.31
C ASP A 67 -0.05 4.56 12.69
N PRO A 68 -0.39 5.18 11.54
CA PRO A 68 0.46 6.19 10.91
C PRO A 68 0.58 7.48 11.72
N SER A 69 -0.41 7.81 12.58
CA SER A 69 -0.37 9.00 13.42
C SER A 69 0.78 8.95 14.42
N GLU A 70 1.09 7.77 14.95
CA GLU A 70 2.23 7.53 15.83
C GLU A 70 3.58 7.67 15.12
N LYS A 71 3.61 7.69 13.78
CA LYS A 71 4.85 7.77 12.99
C LYS A 71 5.20 9.21 12.61
N LEU A 72 4.22 10.12 12.63
CA LEU A 72 4.42 11.51 12.23
C LEU A 72 5.50 12.17 13.10
N GLY A 73 6.38 12.93 12.45
CA GLY A 73 7.47 13.62 13.11
C GLY A 73 8.65 12.73 13.51
N LYS A 74 8.60 11.40 13.36
CA LYS A 74 9.72 10.50 13.68
C LYS A 74 10.74 10.43 12.54
N LEU A 75 11.98 10.08 12.86
CA LEU A 75 12.98 9.77 11.84
C LEU A 75 12.72 8.37 11.26
N LEU A 76 13.20 8.13 10.05
CA LEU A 76 13.07 6.85 9.34
C LEU A 76 13.54 5.67 10.21
N LYS A 77 14.67 5.84 10.92
CA LYS A 77 15.20 4.83 11.85
C LYS A 77 14.28 4.55 13.04
N ASP A 78 13.56 5.57 13.54
CA ASP A 78 12.71 5.44 14.72
C ASP A 78 11.35 4.84 14.33
N ILE A 79 10.86 5.14 13.12
CA ILE A 79 9.66 4.52 12.53
C ILE A 79 9.85 3.00 12.41
N HIS A 80 11.04 2.57 11.96
CA HIS A 80 11.36 1.16 11.76
C HIS A 80 11.96 0.46 12.99
N GLY A 81 12.09 1.14 14.12
CA GLY A 81 12.63 0.55 15.36
C GLY A 81 11.99 -0.79 15.78
N PRO A 82 10.68 -1.01 15.60
CA PRO A 82 10.05 -2.30 15.88
C PRO A 82 10.40 -3.44 14.91
N VAL A 83 10.99 -3.16 13.75
CA VAL A 83 11.29 -4.15 12.72
C VAL A 83 12.53 -4.96 13.13
N PRO A 84 12.42 -6.29 13.34
CA PRO A 84 13.56 -7.11 13.76
C PRO A 84 14.73 -7.03 12.77
N GLY A 85 15.94 -6.78 13.27
CA GLY A 85 17.14 -6.71 12.45
C GLY A 85 17.34 -5.39 11.68
N TYR A 86 16.45 -4.41 11.87
CA TYR A 86 16.56 -3.11 11.19
C TYR A 86 17.88 -2.41 11.50
N GLU A 87 18.42 -2.56 12.71
CA GLU A 87 19.70 -1.96 13.13
C GLU A 87 20.87 -2.35 12.21
N LYS A 88 20.82 -3.53 11.58
CA LYS A 88 21.85 -4.01 10.66
C LYS A 88 21.76 -3.35 9.28
N ILE A 89 20.54 -3.01 8.83
CA ILE A 89 20.27 -2.48 7.49
C ILE A 89 20.03 -0.97 7.47
N GLY A 90 19.63 -0.38 8.59
CA GLY A 90 19.23 1.02 8.74
C GLY A 90 20.29 2.00 8.25
N PRO A 91 21.58 1.87 8.60
CA PRO A 91 22.62 2.75 8.07
C PRO A 91 22.77 2.68 6.55
N SER A 92 22.56 1.50 5.95
CA SER A 92 22.60 1.33 4.49
C SER A 92 21.38 1.97 3.82
N MET A 93 20.20 1.77 4.40
CA MET A 93 18.96 2.40 3.95
C MET A 93 19.05 3.92 4.00
N GLU A 94 19.52 4.50 5.10
CA GLU A 94 19.67 5.96 5.21
C GLU A 94 20.63 6.52 4.16
N ARG A 95 21.80 5.87 3.96
CA ARG A 95 22.74 6.25 2.89
C ARG A 95 22.13 6.15 1.50
N PHE A 96 21.25 5.17 1.27
CA PHE A 96 20.54 5.04 0.01
C PHE A 96 19.55 6.20 -0.19
N PHE A 97 18.76 6.56 0.83
CA PHE A 97 17.82 7.68 0.75
C PHE A 97 18.53 9.01 0.49
N CYS A 98 19.69 9.26 1.12
CA CYS A 98 20.52 10.44 0.85
C CYS A 98 21.02 10.54 -0.61
N LYS A 99 21.06 9.43 -1.35
CA LYS A 99 21.51 9.37 -2.74
C LYS A 99 20.38 9.37 -3.76
N LEU A 100 19.12 9.39 -3.32
CA LEU A 100 18.00 9.46 -4.25
C LEU A 100 18.00 10.82 -4.97
N GLU A 101 17.99 10.77 -6.29
CA GLU A 101 17.99 11.95 -7.15
C GLU A 101 16.60 12.23 -7.71
N ALA A 102 16.26 13.51 -7.86
CA ALA A 102 15.02 13.92 -8.50
C ALA A 102 14.95 13.35 -9.94
N GLY A 103 13.78 12.82 -10.31
CA GLY A 103 13.56 12.19 -11.63
C GLY A 103 14.10 10.77 -11.77
N LYS A 104 14.74 10.19 -10.74
CA LYS A 104 15.21 8.79 -10.73
C LYS A 104 14.45 7.96 -9.68
N PRO A 105 13.15 7.68 -9.88
CA PRO A 105 12.37 6.93 -8.91
C PRO A 105 12.88 5.49 -8.80
N VAL A 106 12.92 4.97 -7.57
CA VAL A 106 13.26 3.57 -7.30
C VAL A 106 12.04 2.85 -6.74
N LYS A 107 11.76 1.67 -7.29
CA LYS A 107 10.71 0.78 -6.82
C LYS A 107 11.33 -0.42 -6.11
N ARG A 108 10.88 -0.68 -4.88
CA ARG A 108 11.06 -1.96 -4.20
C ARG A 108 9.69 -2.62 -4.06
N THR A 109 9.59 -3.88 -4.45
CA THR A 109 8.39 -4.68 -4.23
C THR A 109 8.54 -5.52 -2.98
N ASN A 110 7.46 -5.56 -2.20
CA ASN A 110 7.20 -6.62 -1.23
C ASN A 110 6.02 -7.43 -1.76
N THR A 111 5.96 -8.71 -1.40
CA THR A 111 4.86 -9.59 -1.82
C THR A 111 4.04 -9.96 -0.59
N PHE A 112 2.72 -9.78 -0.68
CA PHE A 112 1.80 -10.01 0.43
C PHE A 112 0.65 -10.93 0.00
N LEU A 113 0.16 -11.73 0.94
CA LEU A 113 -1.16 -12.33 0.90
C LEU A 113 -2.18 -11.32 1.43
N ARG A 114 -3.17 -10.98 0.61
CA ARG A 114 -4.31 -10.13 1.00
C ARG A 114 -5.51 -11.02 1.37
N CYS A 115 -6.03 -10.88 2.58
CA CYS A 115 -7.22 -11.56 3.07
C CYS A 115 -8.29 -10.53 3.45
N GLU A 116 -9.57 -10.84 3.23
CA GLU A 116 -10.69 -9.99 3.64
C GLU A 116 -11.59 -10.72 4.63
N LEU A 117 -11.74 -10.19 5.85
CA LEU A 117 -12.79 -10.60 6.77
C LEU A 117 -14.07 -9.85 6.41
N GLN A 118 -15.03 -10.59 5.87
CA GLN A 118 -16.31 -10.07 5.40
C GLN A 118 -17.37 -10.22 6.49
N THR A 119 -18.10 -9.14 6.79
CA THR A 119 -19.24 -9.17 7.74
C THR A 119 -20.50 -8.62 7.09
N LEU A 120 -21.63 -9.26 7.36
CA LEU A 120 -22.95 -8.86 6.87
C LEU A 120 -23.87 -8.64 8.06
N SER A 121 -24.43 -7.43 8.17
CA SER A 121 -25.34 -7.08 9.25
C SER A 121 -26.59 -6.40 8.69
N ARG A 122 -27.77 -6.80 9.17
CA ARG A 122 -29.02 -6.13 8.81
C ARG A 122 -29.26 -4.93 9.71
N LEU A 123 -29.54 -3.77 9.12
CA LEU A 123 -29.81 -2.54 9.86
C LEU A 123 -31.23 -2.55 10.43
N ALA A 124 -31.37 -2.33 11.73
CA ALA A 124 -32.64 -2.55 12.45
C ALA A 124 -33.81 -1.68 11.95
N ARG A 125 -33.57 -0.47 11.46
CA ARG A 125 -34.63 0.44 11.00
C ARG A 125 -34.91 0.31 9.50
N SER A 126 -33.88 0.39 8.67
CA SER A 126 -34.03 0.39 7.21
C SER A 126 -34.11 -1.01 6.61
N GLN A 127 -33.76 -2.06 7.36
CA GLN A 127 -33.66 -3.45 6.91
C GLN A 127 -32.61 -3.70 5.80
N ASN A 128 -31.87 -2.65 5.40
CA ASN A 128 -30.74 -2.74 4.46
C ASN A 128 -29.61 -3.59 5.06
N ILE A 129 -28.77 -4.16 4.18
CA ILE A 129 -27.60 -4.94 4.57
C ILE A 129 -26.38 -4.02 4.54
N LEU A 130 -25.69 -3.91 5.68
CA LEU A 130 -24.34 -3.38 5.75
C LEU A 130 -23.37 -4.53 5.49
N PHE A 131 -22.58 -4.39 4.41
CA PHE A 131 -21.54 -5.34 4.03
C PHE A 131 -20.18 -4.69 4.21
N ASN A 132 -19.39 -5.18 5.16
CA ASN A 132 -18.05 -4.68 5.42
C ASN A 132 -16.99 -5.71 5.03
N PHE A 133 -15.81 -5.24 4.65
CA PHE A 133 -14.61 -6.04 4.53
C PHE A 133 -13.47 -5.37 5.31
N LYS A 134 -12.89 -6.12 6.25
CA LYS A 134 -11.61 -5.75 6.86
C LYS A 134 -10.49 -6.45 6.11
N THR A 135 -9.68 -5.68 5.39
CA THR A 135 -8.51 -6.22 4.69
C THR A 135 -7.36 -6.43 5.67
N TYR A 136 -6.74 -7.60 5.60
CA TYR A 136 -5.48 -7.98 6.24
C TYR A 136 -4.44 -8.21 5.15
N GLN A 137 -3.20 -7.82 5.41
CA GLN A 137 -2.05 -8.10 4.55
C GLN A 137 -0.99 -8.84 5.36
N TYR A 138 -0.53 -9.97 4.84
CA TYR A 138 0.50 -10.81 5.45
C TYR A 138 1.68 -10.92 4.50
N ASN A 139 2.88 -10.58 4.94
CA ASN A 139 4.06 -10.73 4.10
C ASN A 139 4.30 -12.22 3.82
N ILE A 140 4.54 -12.60 2.57
CA ILE A 140 4.78 -14.01 2.23
C ILE A 140 6.04 -14.56 2.91
N ALA A 141 6.99 -13.69 3.25
CA ALA A 141 8.20 -14.06 3.99
C ALA A 141 7.87 -14.53 5.41
N ASP A 142 6.92 -13.88 6.08
CA ASP A 142 6.50 -14.23 7.44
C ASP A 142 5.74 -15.56 7.43
N ILE A 143 4.82 -15.76 6.47
CA ILE A 143 4.10 -17.03 6.26
C ILE A 143 5.09 -18.19 6.03
N LYS A 144 6.15 -17.95 5.25
CA LYS A 144 7.20 -18.96 5.04
C LYS A 144 7.98 -19.23 6.33
N ALA A 145 8.36 -18.19 7.06
CA ALA A 145 9.10 -18.30 8.33
C ALA A 145 8.30 -19.04 9.41
N GLU A 146 6.96 -18.93 9.40
CA GLU A 146 6.04 -19.69 10.26
C GLU A 146 5.92 -21.18 9.87
N GLY A 147 6.60 -21.63 8.83
CA GLY A 147 6.56 -23.03 8.36
C GLY A 147 5.34 -23.37 7.51
N ARG A 148 4.56 -22.37 7.08
CA ARG A 148 3.30 -22.55 6.33
C ARG A 148 3.44 -22.36 4.82
N GLY A 149 4.68 -22.22 4.33
CA GLY A 149 4.97 -21.98 2.91
C GLY A 149 4.40 -23.04 1.97
N ASN A 150 4.62 -24.33 2.28
CA ASN A 150 4.12 -25.44 1.46
C ASN A 150 2.59 -25.48 1.39
N GLU A 151 1.92 -25.37 2.54
CA GLU A 151 0.45 -25.31 2.62
C GLU A 151 -0.11 -24.16 1.78
N PHE A 152 0.53 -22.99 1.84
CA PHE A 152 0.08 -21.83 1.08
C PHE A 152 0.33 -21.99 -0.43
N ALA A 153 1.47 -22.56 -0.84
CA ALA A 153 1.75 -22.87 -2.25
C ALA A 153 0.71 -23.85 -2.82
N ASP A 154 0.34 -24.88 -2.05
CA ASP A 154 -0.67 -25.86 -2.45
C ASP A 154 -2.05 -25.21 -2.58
N ALA A 155 -2.40 -24.27 -1.69
CA ALA A 155 -3.64 -23.48 -1.81
C ALA A 155 -3.67 -22.60 -3.07
N ILE A 156 -2.53 -21.98 -3.43
CA ILE A 156 -2.41 -21.19 -4.67
C ILE A 156 -2.62 -22.08 -5.90
N GLU A 157 -1.93 -23.23 -5.96
CA GLU A 157 -2.10 -24.20 -7.05
C GLU A 157 -3.53 -24.78 -7.11
N GLY A 158 -4.15 -24.92 -5.94
CA GLY A 158 -5.54 -25.31 -5.76
C GLY A 158 -6.54 -24.41 -6.49
N LEU A 159 -6.22 -23.13 -6.72
CA LEU A 159 -7.07 -22.22 -7.51
C LEU A 159 -7.36 -22.75 -8.93
N LYS A 160 -6.43 -23.50 -9.53
CA LYS A 160 -6.60 -24.11 -10.85
C LYS A 160 -7.31 -25.46 -10.79
N LYS A 161 -7.19 -26.17 -9.68
CA LYS A 161 -7.64 -27.56 -9.50
C LYS A 161 -8.99 -27.68 -8.77
N GLY A 162 -9.46 -26.61 -8.15
CA GLY A 162 -10.71 -26.59 -7.38
C GLY A 162 -11.97 -26.55 -8.25
N ASN A 163 -13.13 -26.44 -7.59
CA ASN A 163 -14.46 -26.51 -8.23
C ASN A 163 -14.76 -25.36 -9.20
N VAL A 164 -13.99 -24.26 -9.17
CA VAL A 164 -14.12 -23.12 -10.09
C VAL A 164 -12.73 -22.77 -10.66
N PRO A 165 -12.23 -23.54 -11.65
CA PRO A 165 -10.88 -23.34 -12.19
C PRO A 165 -10.62 -21.94 -12.76
N ASP A 166 -11.66 -21.26 -13.22
CA ASP A 166 -11.56 -19.88 -13.74
C ASP A 166 -11.08 -18.88 -12.69
N MET A 167 -11.16 -19.22 -11.39
CA MET A 167 -10.58 -18.41 -10.31
C MET A 167 -9.08 -18.19 -10.47
N TRP A 168 -8.37 -19.14 -11.11
CA TRP A 168 -6.97 -18.98 -11.49
C TRP A 168 -6.76 -17.74 -12.37
N LYS A 169 -7.57 -17.60 -13.44
CA LYS A 169 -7.46 -16.46 -14.36
C LYS A 169 -8.02 -15.18 -13.72
N TYR A 170 -9.15 -15.26 -13.03
CA TYR A 170 -9.80 -14.13 -12.37
C TYR A 170 -8.89 -13.45 -11.34
N LYS A 171 -8.16 -14.23 -10.53
CA LYS A 171 -7.19 -13.72 -9.54
C LYS A 171 -5.82 -13.39 -10.13
N GLY A 172 -5.68 -13.44 -11.46
CA GLY A 172 -4.44 -13.13 -12.16
C GLY A 172 -3.29 -14.09 -11.88
N ALA A 173 -3.56 -15.29 -11.34
CA ALA A 173 -2.55 -16.28 -10.96
C ALA A 173 -1.52 -16.63 -12.06
N PRO A 174 -1.86 -16.66 -13.38
CA PRO A 174 -0.85 -16.86 -14.42
C PRO A 174 0.33 -15.88 -14.37
N LYS A 175 0.17 -14.69 -13.78
CA LYS A 175 1.21 -13.64 -13.74
C LYS A 175 2.18 -13.79 -12.57
N TRP A 176 1.80 -14.49 -11.50
CA TRP A 176 2.52 -14.43 -10.23
C TRP A 176 2.69 -15.78 -9.52
N ALA A 177 1.82 -16.75 -9.75
CA ALA A 177 1.76 -17.97 -8.94
C ALA A 177 3.01 -18.85 -9.06
N VAL A 178 3.62 -18.95 -10.25
CA VAL A 178 4.81 -19.78 -10.46
C VAL A 178 5.98 -19.29 -9.58
N ASP A 179 6.28 -18.00 -9.62
CA ASP A 179 7.38 -17.43 -8.85
C ASP A 179 7.10 -17.43 -7.34
N VAL A 180 5.85 -17.17 -6.94
CA VAL A 180 5.45 -17.18 -5.53
C VAL A 180 5.50 -18.60 -4.96
N CYS A 181 4.97 -19.62 -5.65
CA CYS A 181 5.04 -21.00 -5.17
C CYS A 181 6.50 -21.50 -5.11
N LYS A 182 7.34 -21.12 -6.07
CA LYS A 182 8.78 -21.43 -6.03
C LYS A 182 9.46 -20.80 -4.83
N TYR A 183 9.10 -19.57 -4.46
CA TYR A 183 9.62 -18.90 -3.27
C TYR A 183 9.12 -19.54 -1.98
N LEU A 184 7.87 -20.01 -1.91
CA LEU A 184 7.27 -20.54 -0.69
C LEU A 184 7.79 -21.93 -0.29
N ARG A 185 8.18 -22.75 -1.28
CA ARG A 185 8.82 -24.06 -1.08
C ARG A 185 10.30 -23.93 -0.72
#